data_AF-A0A974E135-F1
#
_entry.id   AF-A0A974E135-F1
#
_cell.length_a   1.000
_cell.length_b   1.000
_cell.length_c   1.000
_cell.angle_alpha   90.00
_cell.angle_beta   90.00
_cell.angle_gamma   90.00
#
_symmetry.space_group_name_H-M   'P 1'
#
loop_
_entity.id
_entity.type
_entity.pdbx_description
1 polymer ?
#
loop_
_entity_poly.entity_id
_entity_poly.type
_entity_poly.pdbx_seq_one_letter_code
_entity_poly.pdbx_strand_id
1 'polypeptide(L)'
;MSWAVLLLSLTSLCTYSAAQVSITQPVSESVKLGETVRISCTLSGASISGYHVNWYQQKAGNRPRYLLRFYSDSNKHQGDGVPDRFSGSKDSPNNIGYLTIKGALLEDDADYYCNTWHSPSSSCTVVYCCEELKQKLR
;
A
#
# COMPACT_ATOMS: atom_id res chain seq x y z
N MET A 1 -56.93 10.93 -0.72
CA MET A 1 -56.13 9.98 -1.51
C MET A 1 -55.17 10.78 -2.40
N SER A 2 -53.94 10.32 -2.60
CA SER A 2 -52.90 10.96 -3.46
C SER A 2 -51.94 11.99 -2.83
N TRP A 3 -51.71 11.99 -1.52
CA TRP A 3 -50.57 12.73 -0.92
C TRP A 3 -49.51 11.82 -0.29
N ALA A 4 -49.89 10.61 0.15
CA ALA A 4 -48.96 9.61 0.68
C ALA A 4 -47.95 9.07 -0.35
N VAL A 5 -48.21 9.25 -1.64
CA VAL A 5 -47.30 8.81 -2.71
C VAL A 5 -46.18 9.83 -2.98
N LEU A 6 -46.39 11.11 -2.61
CA LEU A 6 -45.40 12.18 -2.83
C LEU A 6 -44.27 12.20 -1.79
N LEU A 7 -44.39 11.44 -0.70
CA LEU A 7 -43.33 11.30 0.32
C LEU A 7 -42.44 10.07 0.12
N LEU A 8 -42.81 9.16 -0.79
CA LEU A 8 -42.00 7.99 -1.15
C LEU A 8 -41.04 8.24 -2.32
N SER A 9 -41.01 9.46 -2.87
CA SER A 9 -40.11 9.84 -3.96
C SER A 9 -38.85 10.60 -3.51
N LEU A 10 -38.58 10.71 -2.20
CA LEU A 10 -37.49 11.56 -1.67
C LEU A 10 -36.26 10.80 -1.13
N THR A 11 -36.15 9.49 -1.33
CA THR A 11 -34.97 8.71 -0.87
C THR A 11 -34.42 7.76 -1.92
N SER A 12 -34.51 8.11 -3.21
CA SER A 12 -33.56 7.54 -4.18
C SER A 12 -32.24 8.33 -4.08
N LEU A 13 -31.57 8.19 -2.95
CA LEU A 13 -30.12 8.35 -2.94
C LEU A 13 -29.61 7.24 -3.84
N CYS A 14 -29.11 7.59 -5.02
CA CYS A 14 -28.15 6.74 -5.72
C CYS A 14 -27.00 6.52 -4.73
N THR A 15 -27.04 5.44 -3.97
CA THR A 15 -25.89 4.93 -3.24
C THR A 15 -24.95 4.35 -4.28
N TYR A 16 -24.28 5.23 -5.01
CA TYR A 16 -23.06 4.88 -5.70
C TYR A 16 -22.00 4.67 -4.62
N SER A 17 -22.02 3.49 -4.00
CA SER A 17 -20.90 3.03 -3.21
C SER A 17 -19.77 2.74 -4.19
N ALA A 18 -19.00 3.76 -4.54
CA ALA A 18 -17.69 3.53 -5.11
C ALA A 18 -16.93 2.73 -4.06
N ALA A 19 -16.46 1.53 -4.40
CA ALA A 19 -15.58 0.78 -3.50
C ALA A 19 -14.38 1.68 -3.19
N GLN A 20 -14.29 2.15 -1.95
CA GLN A 20 -13.18 2.99 -1.52
C GLN A 20 -11.93 2.12 -1.53
N VAL A 21 -11.01 2.43 -2.45
CA VAL A 21 -9.69 1.80 -2.47
C VAL A 21 -8.90 2.36 -1.30
N SER A 22 -8.40 1.49 -0.43
CA SER A 22 -7.57 1.89 0.71
C SER A 22 -6.40 0.94 0.87
N ILE A 23 -5.36 1.44 1.53
CA ILE A 23 -4.15 0.68 1.86
C ILE A 23 -4.12 0.54 3.37
N THR A 24 -3.72 -0.62 3.89
CA THR A 24 -3.46 -0.80 5.32
C THR A 24 -2.09 -1.42 5.56
N GLN A 25 -1.40 -0.93 6.58
CA GLN A 25 -0.12 -1.47 7.06
C GLN A 25 -0.26 -1.76 8.56
N PRO A 26 0.56 -2.65 9.13
CA PRO A 26 0.66 -2.75 10.58
C PRO A 26 1.11 -1.40 11.19
N VAL A 27 0.90 -1.24 12.50
CA VAL A 27 1.27 0.02 13.18
C VAL A 27 2.72 0.00 13.62
N SER A 28 3.17 -1.15 14.14
CA SER A 28 4.55 -1.38 14.55
C SER A 28 4.95 -2.82 14.34
N GLU A 29 6.20 -3.05 13.97
CA GLU A 29 6.83 -4.36 13.85
C GLU A 29 8.14 -4.29 14.64
N SER A 30 8.53 -5.39 15.28
CA SER A 30 9.81 -5.48 15.98
C SER A 30 10.55 -6.73 15.55
N VAL A 31 11.84 -6.58 15.32
CA VAL A 31 12.68 -7.65 14.79
C VAL A 31 14.06 -7.58 15.45
N LYS A 32 14.67 -8.73 15.72
CA LYS A 32 16.04 -8.73 16.25
C LYS A 32 17.04 -8.44 15.14
N LEU A 33 18.17 -7.86 15.51
CA LEU A 33 19.29 -7.67 14.59
C LEU A 33 19.69 -9.01 13.96
N GLY A 34 19.88 -9.01 12.64
CA GLY A 34 20.21 -10.20 11.85
C GLY A 34 19.02 -11.08 11.45
N GLU A 35 17.82 -10.87 12.01
CA GLU A 35 16.62 -11.61 11.59
C GLU A 35 16.01 -11.00 10.30
N THR A 36 15.07 -11.73 9.71
CA THR A 36 14.34 -11.25 8.53
C THR A 36 12.99 -10.70 8.96
N VAL A 37 12.67 -9.46 8.56
CA VAL A 37 11.34 -8.87 8.74
C VAL A 37 10.60 -8.84 7.41
N ARG A 38 9.28 -9.08 7.47
CA ARG A 38 8.35 -8.89 6.35
C ARG A 38 7.28 -7.89 6.75
N ILE A 39 7.31 -6.72 6.12
CA ILE A 39 6.32 -5.65 6.32
C ILE A 39 5.22 -5.82 5.26
N SER A 40 3.96 -5.85 5.70
CA SER A 40 2.80 -6.02 4.81
C SER A 40 2.16 -4.69 4.41
N CYS A 41 1.54 -4.70 3.23
CA CYS A 41 0.79 -3.59 2.64
C CYS A 41 -0.46 -4.18 1.98
N THR A 42 -1.61 -4.10 2.64
CA THR A 42 -2.85 -4.72 2.17
C THR A 42 -3.67 -3.71 1.37
N LEU A 43 -4.08 -4.10 0.17
CA LEU A 43 -4.96 -3.30 -0.68
C LEU A 43 -6.41 -3.76 -0.51
N SER A 44 -7.29 -2.86 -0.10
CA SER A 44 -8.73 -3.08 -0.03
C SER A 44 -9.43 -2.36 -1.17
N GLY A 45 -10.55 -2.90 -1.66
CA GLY A 45 -11.35 -2.30 -2.73
C GLY A 45 -10.84 -2.52 -4.15
N ALA A 46 -9.69 -3.18 -4.34
CA ALA A 46 -9.15 -3.55 -5.66
C ALA A 46 -8.26 -4.81 -5.58
N SER A 47 -7.97 -5.42 -6.74
CA SER A 47 -7.00 -6.53 -6.82
C SER A 47 -5.58 -5.99 -6.95
N ILE A 48 -4.69 -6.36 -6.02
CA ILE A 48 -3.28 -5.93 -6.03
C ILE A 48 -2.48 -6.48 -7.23
N SER A 49 -3.02 -7.49 -7.93
CA SER A 49 -2.37 -8.15 -9.08
C SER A 49 -1.97 -7.13 -10.15
N GLY A 50 -2.86 -6.19 -10.50
CA GLY A 50 -2.65 -5.13 -11.48
C GLY A 50 -1.90 -3.89 -10.96
N TYR A 51 -1.49 -3.88 -9.70
CA TYR A 51 -0.86 -2.71 -9.09
C TYR A 51 0.65 -2.92 -8.90
N HIS A 52 1.40 -1.84 -9.13
CA HIS A 52 2.74 -1.67 -8.63
C HIS A 52 2.67 -1.35 -7.14
N VAL A 53 3.51 -1.98 -6.32
CA VAL A 53 3.70 -1.65 -4.91
C VAL A 53 5.05 -0.98 -4.75
N ASN A 54 5.05 0.26 -4.31
CA ASN A 54 6.24 1.07 -4.06
C ASN A 54 6.50 1.10 -2.55
N TRP A 55 7.76 1.04 -2.16
CA TRP A 55 8.19 1.07 -0.77
C TRP A 55 9.15 2.22 -0.51
N TYR A 56 8.98 2.86 0.64
CA TYR A 56 9.78 3.97 1.09
C TYR A 56 10.22 3.76 2.54
N GLN A 57 11.39 4.27 2.88
CA GLN A 57 11.93 4.30 4.24
C GLN A 57 12.10 5.75 4.68
N GLN A 58 11.66 6.09 5.88
CA GLN A 58 11.84 7.39 6.48
C GLN A 58 12.48 7.25 7.86
N LYS A 59 13.69 7.80 8.00
CA LYS A 59 14.34 7.96 9.30
C LYS A 59 13.81 9.23 9.96
N ALA A 60 13.80 9.26 11.29
CA ALA A 60 13.37 10.42 12.06
C ALA A 60 14.11 11.69 11.59
N GLY A 61 13.34 12.75 11.28
CA GLY A 61 13.88 14.03 10.80
C GLY A 61 14.25 14.07 9.31
N ASN A 62 14.19 12.95 8.58
CA ASN A 62 14.50 12.88 7.16
C ASN A 62 13.23 12.81 6.30
N ARG A 63 13.39 13.12 5.01
CA ARG A 63 12.35 12.88 3.99
C ARG A 63 12.27 11.38 3.65
N PRO A 64 11.11 10.87 3.20
CA PRO A 64 11.01 9.50 2.70
C PRO A 64 12.01 9.23 1.57
N ARG A 65 12.79 8.16 1.69
CA ARG A 65 13.69 7.63 0.67
C ARG A 65 13.00 6.49 -0.05
N TYR A 66 12.97 6.55 -1.39
CA TYR A 66 12.49 5.43 -2.20
C TYR A 66 13.38 4.21 -2.05
N LEU A 67 12.78 3.05 -1.75
CA LEU A 67 13.47 1.77 -1.65
C LEU A 67 13.33 0.95 -2.92
N LEU A 68 12.10 0.57 -3.27
CA LEU A 68 11.85 -0.31 -4.40
C LEU A 68 10.42 -0.26 -4.89
N ARG A 69 10.21 -0.80 -6.09
CA ARG A 69 8.91 -1.02 -6.70
C ARG A 69 8.82 -2.46 -7.16
N PHE A 70 7.74 -3.13 -6.80
CA PHE A 70 7.44 -4.49 -7.23
C PHE A 70 6.10 -4.56 -7.97
N TYR A 71 6.09 -5.18 -9.14
CA TYR A 71 4.86 -5.57 -9.86
C TYR A 71 4.85 -7.08 -10.12
N SER A 72 5.95 -7.59 -10.66
CA SER A 72 6.24 -9.01 -10.85
C SER A 72 7.75 -9.23 -10.81
N ASP A 73 8.19 -10.48 -10.84
CA ASP A 73 9.63 -10.77 -10.89
C ASP A 73 10.33 -10.25 -12.14
N SER A 74 9.62 -10.18 -13.27
CA SER A 74 10.10 -9.58 -14.52
C SER A 74 9.93 -8.07 -14.58
N ASN A 75 9.17 -7.46 -13.66
CA ASN A 75 8.83 -6.04 -13.65
C ASN A 75 8.99 -5.47 -12.24
N LYS A 76 10.23 -5.27 -11.82
CA LYS A 76 10.61 -4.70 -10.53
C LYS A 76 11.77 -3.72 -10.68
N HIS A 77 11.93 -2.82 -9.72
CA HIS A 77 13.00 -1.82 -9.70
C HIS A 77 13.51 -1.61 -8.28
N GLN A 78 14.83 -1.58 -8.12
CA GLN A 78 15.51 -1.28 -6.86
C GLN A 78 16.00 0.17 -6.90
N GLY A 79 15.84 0.92 -5.82
CA GLY A 79 16.30 2.30 -5.72
C GLY A 79 17.82 2.41 -5.61
N ASP A 80 18.34 3.57 -5.94
CA ASP A 80 19.79 3.81 -5.94
C ASP A 80 20.38 3.65 -4.53
N GLY A 81 21.45 2.85 -4.48
CA GLY A 81 22.16 2.53 -3.24
C GLY A 81 21.31 1.76 -2.20
N VAL A 82 20.20 1.15 -2.62
CA VAL A 82 19.38 0.28 -1.75
C VAL A 82 20.00 -1.12 -1.74
N PRO A 83 20.39 -1.65 -0.56
CA PRO A 83 21.08 -2.94 -0.50
C PRO A 83 20.18 -4.12 -0.94
N ASP A 84 20.79 -5.16 -1.51
CA ASP A 84 20.08 -6.38 -2.00
C ASP A 84 19.34 -7.17 -0.91
N ARG A 85 19.56 -6.81 0.36
CA ARG A 85 18.80 -7.35 1.49
C ARG A 85 17.32 -6.94 1.47
N PHE A 86 16.98 -5.87 0.76
CA PHE A 86 15.62 -5.40 0.56
C PHE A 86 15.00 -6.02 -0.70
N SER A 87 13.81 -6.61 -0.57
CA SER A 87 13.08 -7.16 -1.70
C SER A 87 11.57 -7.01 -1.57
N GLY A 88 10.90 -6.86 -2.72
CA GLY A 88 9.44 -6.80 -2.80
C GLY A 88 8.83 -8.13 -3.21
N SER A 89 7.61 -8.43 -2.77
CA SER A 89 6.79 -9.52 -3.29
C SER A 89 5.29 -9.20 -3.15
N LYS A 90 4.42 -10.04 -3.75
CA LYS A 90 2.96 -9.93 -3.60
C LYS A 90 2.34 -11.29 -3.33
N ASP A 91 1.38 -11.30 -2.43
CA ASP A 91 0.36 -12.35 -2.27
C ASP A 91 -0.93 -11.82 -2.90
N SER A 92 -1.12 -12.15 -4.18
CA SER A 92 -2.26 -11.64 -4.96
C SER A 92 -3.61 -12.18 -4.47
N PRO A 93 -3.74 -13.47 -4.09
CA PRO A 93 -4.98 -13.98 -3.49
C PRO A 93 -5.45 -13.22 -2.24
N ASN A 94 -4.51 -12.77 -1.40
CA ASN A 94 -4.83 -12.05 -0.17
C ASN A 94 -4.76 -10.51 -0.32
N ASN A 95 -4.46 -9.99 -1.51
CA ASN A 95 -4.24 -8.57 -1.78
C ASN A 95 -3.15 -7.92 -0.92
N ILE A 96 -2.05 -8.63 -0.65
CA ILE A 96 -0.95 -8.14 0.20
C ILE A 96 0.32 -7.96 -0.61
N GLY A 97 0.92 -6.76 -0.54
CA GLY A 97 2.31 -6.51 -0.94
C GLY A 97 3.23 -6.66 0.26
N TYR A 98 4.44 -7.16 0.04
CA TYR A 98 5.44 -7.30 1.10
C TYR A 98 6.75 -6.59 0.75
N LEU A 99 7.33 -5.95 1.76
CA LEU A 99 8.75 -5.62 1.82
C LEU A 99 9.43 -6.63 2.72
N THR A 100 10.44 -7.31 2.21
CA THR A 100 11.29 -8.22 2.98
C THR A 100 12.64 -7.57 3.19
N ILE A 101 13.09 -7.51 4.43
CA ILE A 101 14.43 -7.04 4.80
C ILE A 101 15.14 -8.22 5.45
N LYS A 102 16.13 -8.79 4.76
CA LYS A 102 16.94 -9.90 5.28
C LYS A 102 18.08 -9.35 6.14
N GLY A 103 18.32 -9.92 7.31
CA GLY A 103 19.45 -9.50 8.13
C GLY A 103 19.30 -8.07 8.61
N ALA A 104 18.22 -7.77 9.34
CA ALA A 104 17.90 -6.43 9.83
C ALA A 104 19.07 -5.82 10.59
N LEU A 105 19.41 -4.57 10.25
CA LEU A 105 20.49 -3.80 10.86
C LEU A 105 19.91 -2.67 11.72
N LEU A 106 20.74 -2.09 12.61
CA LEU A 106 20.33 -0.93 13.40
C LEU A 106 19.93 0.27 12.53
N GLU A 107 20.55 0.40 11.35
CA GLU A 107 20.20 1.44 10.38
C GLU A 107 18.85 1.23 9.69
N ASP A 108 18.22 0.07 9.86
CA ASP A 108 16.90 -0.26 9.31
C ASP A 108 15.76 0.15 10.23
N ASP A 109 16.05 0.60 11.47
CA ASP A 109 15.07 1.24 12.36
C ASP A 109 14.58 2.56 11.73
N ALA A 110 13.33 2.54 11.27
CA ALA A 110 12.71 3.60 10.49
C ALA A 110 11.19 3.40 10.39
N ASP A 111 10.52 4.44 9.91
CA ASP A 111 9.15 4.34 9.42
C ASP A 111 9.15 3.85 7.96
N TYR A 112 8.31 2.87 7.63
CA TYR A 112 8.17 2.30 6.29
C TYR A 112 6.79 2.59 5.71
N TYR A 113 6.76 2.97 4.44
CA TYR A 113 5.52 3.34 3.76
C TYR A 113 5.39 2.56 2.46
N CYS A 114 4.18 2.09 2.18
CA CYS A 114 3.83 1.60 0.87
C CYS A 114 2.88 2.54 0.13
N ASN A 115 2.98 2.56 -1.19
CA ASN A 115 1.97 3.14 -2.06
C ASN A 115 1.70 2.21 -3.24
N THR A 116 0.44 2.09 -3.64
CA THR A 116 0.06 1.31 -4.81
C THR A 116 -0.24 2.23 -6.00
N TRP A 117 0.12 1.79 -7.20
CA TRP A 117 -0.20 2.50 -8.44
C TRP A 117 -0.64 1.51 -9.51
N HIS A 118 -1.77 1.78 -10.15
CA HIS A 118 -2.26 1.03 -11.30
C HIS A 118 -1.88 1.80 -12.57
N SER A 119 -1.26 1.14 -13.54
CA SER A 119 -1.10 1.69 -14.89
C SER A 119 -2.37 1.40 -15.69
N PRO A 120 -3.28 2.35 -15.93
CA PRO A 120 -4.44 2.06 -16.76
C PRO A 120 -4.00 1.93 -18.22
N SER A 121 -4.37 0.83 -18.89
CA SER A 121 -4.70 0.94 -20.30
C SER A 121 -5.99 1.76 -20.39
N SER A 122 -5.84 3.06 -20.65
CA SER A 122 -6.94 3.98 -20.99
C SER A 122 -8.16 4.01 -20.06
N SER A 123 -8.00 4.52 -18.84
CA SER A 123 -9.04 5.29 -18.13
C SER A 123 -8.45 5.84 -16.82
N CYS A 124 -8.42 7.16 -16.68
CA CYS A 124 -8.00 7.83 -15.45
C CYS A 124 -9.17 7.80 -14.48
N THR A 125 -9.23 6.81 -13.60
CA THR A 125 -10.09 6.90 -12.42
C THR A 125 -9.28 7.60 -11.33
N VAL A 126 -9.56 8.87 -11.13
CA VAL A 126 -9.03 9.69 -10.04
C VAL A 126 -9.60 9.16 -8.72
N VAL A 127 -9.03 8.08 -8.20
CA VAL A 127 -9.23 7.69 -6.79
C VAL A 127 -7.92 8.01 -6.09
N TYR A 128 -7.89 9.24 -5.60
CA TYR A 128 -6.93 9.86 -4.70
C TYR A 128 -5.94 8.89 -4.04
N CYS A 129 -4.66 9.06 -4.38
CA CYS A 129 -3.56 8.88 -3.45
C CYS A 129 -3.86 9.69 -2.18
N CYS A 130 -4.37 9.09 -1.11
CA CYS A 130 -4.39 9.73 0.20
C CYS A 130 -4.65 8.70 1.32
N GLU A 131 -3.63 7.97 1.72
CA GLU A 131 -3.47 7.56 3.12
C GLU A 131 -1.98 7.26 3.36
N GLU A 132 -1.27 8.21 3.97
CA GLU A 132 0.06 7.97 4.53
C GLU A 132 -0.11 7.12 5.80
N LEU A 133 0.13 5.81 5.70
CA LEU A 133 0.13 4.94 6.86
C LEU A 133 1.55 4.67 7.32
N LYS A 134 1.80 5.03 8.58
CA LYS A 134 3.08 4.92 9.25
C LYS A 134 3.21 3.52 9.83
N GLN A 135 4.18 2.77 9.35
CA GLN A 135 4.62 1.54 10.00
C GLN A 135 5.95 1.82 10.68
N LYS A 136 6.02 1.69 12.00
CA LYS A 136 7.27 1.85 12.74
C LYS A 136 7.97 0.50 12.94
N LEU A 137 9.17 0.33 12.41
CA LEU A 137 10.04 -0.78 12.81
C LEU A 137 10.81 -0.37 14.07
N ARG A 138 10.98 -1.26 15.06
CA ARG A 138 11.80 -1.03 16.27
C ARG A 138 12.70 -2.22 16.57
#